data_AF-A0A7V6R7I2-F1
#
_entry.id   AF-A0A7V6R7I2-F1
#
_cell.length_a   1.000
_cell.length_b   1.000
_cell.length_c   1.000
_cell.angle_alpha   90.00
_cell.angle_beta   90.00
_cell.angle_gamma   90.00
#
_symmetry.space_group_name_H-M   'P 1'
#
loop_
_entity.id
_entity.type
_entity.pdbx_description
1 polymer ?
#
loop_
_entity_poly.entity_id
_entity_poly.type
_entity_poly.pdbx_seq_one_letter_code
_entity_poly.pdbx_strand_id
1 'polypeptide(L)'
;MGLYALNYQDLGFDIKINGEQPVSYYTNGIFTSMDLNFESGHEFDIPSGIILPEISQYSIEQDVARVDGDYGLRIRNTGDIDFTYTIPENLKVTEFSIKFDTYIPLYVKYNIEDMKARGNNVQLKVMQNKYEYYLYNRVSDSWEQIEDTHIQSKNIDQYIDEKNKLIVRAKVVEMADTESVSPNEYIELERLSYPGLQLKGVAR
;
A
#
# COMPACT_ATOMS: atom_id res chain seq x y z
N MET A 1 -15.09 8.77 6.54
CA MET A 1 -14.15 8.34 5.47
C MET A 1 -14.91 8.14 4.17
N GLY A 2 -14.29 8.25 3.00
CA GLY A 2 -14.95 7.95 1.71
C GLY A 2 -14.19 6.84 0.99
N LEU A 3 -14.84 5.71 0.71
CA LEU A 3 -14.29 4.67 -0.15
C LEU A 3 -14.78 4.92 -1.58
N TYR A 4 -13.89 4.78 -2.56
CA TYR A 4 -14.22 4.80 -3.98
C TYR A 4 -13.73 3.50 -4.61
N ALA A 5 -14.58 2.87 -5.40
CA ALA A 5 -14.24 1.66 -6.12
C ALA A 5 -14.48 1.83 -7.62
N LEU A 6 -13.56 1.36 -8.46
CA LEU A 6 -13.73 1.25 -9.91
C LEU A 6 -13.79 -0.25 -10.30
N ASN A 7 -14.43 -0.56 -11.44
CA ASN A 7 -14.84 -1.92 -11.85
C ASN A 7 -13.78 -3.03 -11.87
N TYR A 8 -12.48 -2.70 -11.78
CA TYR A 8 -11.40 -3.69 -11.79
C TYR A 8 -10.72 -3.85 -10.43
N GLN A 9 -11.21 -3.18 -9.41
CA GLN A 9 -10.87 -3.47 -8.03
C GLN A 9 -11.81 -4.59 -7.59
N ASP A 10 -11.27 -5.80 -7.45
CA ASP A 10 -11.94 -6.83 -6.68
C ASP A 10 -11.95 -6.34 -5.23
N LEU A 11 -13.11 -5.85 -4.80
CA LEU A 11 -13.24 -5.28 -3.48
C LEU A 11 -13.17 -6.37 -2.40
N GLY A 12 -13.28 -7.66 -2.74
CA GLY A 12 -13.32 -8.75 -1.77
C GLY A 12 -14.53 -8.68 -0.81
N PHE A 13 -15.40 -7.70 -0.99
CA PHE A 13 -16.61 -7.48 -0.22
C PHE A 13 -17.81 -7.86 -1.08
N ASP A 14 -18.67 -8.72 -0.53
CA ASP A 14 -19.89 -9.24 -1.17
C ASP A 14 -20.97 -8.12 -1.22
N ILE A 15 -20.68 -7.04 -1.96
CA ILE A 15 -21.50 -5.82 -1.96
C ILE A 15 -22.83 -6.11 -2.64
N LYS A 16 -23.92 -6.03 -1.87
CA LYS A 16 -25.30 -6.11 -2.35
C LYS A 16 -25.98 -4.75 -2.18
N ILE A 17 -26.63 -4.25 -3.23
CA ILE A 17 -27.46 -3.04 -3.17
C ILE A 17 -28.91 -3.51 -3.03
N ASN A 18 -29.55 -3.21 -1.90
CA ASN A 18 -30.92 -3.67 -1.58
C ASN A 18 -31.11 -5.19 -1.68
N GLY A 19 -30.06 -5.98 -1.37
CA GLY A 19 -30.09 -7.44 -1.42
C GLY A 19 -29.84 -8.03 -2.81
N GLU A 20 -29.70 -7.20 -3.84
CA GLU A 20 -29.39 -7.62 -5.21
C GLU A 20 -27.92 -7.36 -5.55
N GLN A 21 -27.39 -8.19 -6.45
CA GLN A 21 -26.05 -7.98 -7.01
C GLN A 21 -26.08 -6.75 -7.94
N PRO A 22 -25.12 -5.82 -7.82
CA PRO A 22 -25.08 -4.66 -8.69
C PRO A 22 -24.96 -5.06 -10.16
N VAL A 23 -25.69 -4.36 -11.03
CA VAL A 23 -25.55 -4.50 -12.48
C VAL A 23 -24.17 -3.97 -12.91
N SER A 24 -23.42 -4.71 -13.72
CA SER A 24 -22.14 -4.25 -14.25
C SER A 24 -22.33 -3.13 -15.27
N TYR A 25 -21.86 -1.92 -14.96
CA TYR A 25 -21.75 -0.79 -15.90
C TYR A 25 -20.28 -0.51 -16.19
N TYR A 26 -19.96 0.28 -17.22
CA TYR A 26 -18.56 0.66 -17.57
C TYR A 26 -17.83 1.47 -16.48
N THR A 27 -18.55 2.12 -15.57
CA THR A 27 -18.00 2.71 -14.34
C THR A 27 -19.07 2.72 -13.27
N ASN A 28 -18.86 1.99 -12.18
CA ASN A 28 -19.64 2.13 -10.95
C ASN A 28 -18.82 2.95 -9.96
N GLY A 29 -19.43 3.96 -9.33
CA GLY A 29 -18.83 4.70 -8.22
C GLY A 29 -19.64 4.43 -6.96
N ILE A 30 -19.06 3.71 -6.01
CA ILE A 30 -19.66 3.47 -4.70
C ILE A 30 -19.00 4.41 -3.73
N PHE A 31 -19.77 5.28 -3.07
CA PHE A 31 -19.32 6.13 -1.98
C PHE A 31 -20.02 5.69 -0.70
N THR A 32 -19.24 5.36 0.32
CA THR A 32 -19.75 5.12 1.66
C THR A 32 -18.95 5.93 2.66
N SER A 33 -19.66 6.54 3.61
CA SER A 33 -19.04 7.24 4.73
C SER A 33 -19.64 6.78 6.04
N MET A 34 -18.78 6.26 6.90
CA MET A 34 -19.11 5.90 8.27
C MET A 34 -18.17 6.68 9.21
N ASP A 35 -18.73 7.20 10.28
CA ASP A 35 -17.97 7.73 11.40
C ASP A 35 -17.54 6.55 12.27
N LEU A 36 -16.23 6.38 12.44
CA LEU A 36 -15.68 5.39 13.38
C LEU A 36 -15.65 6.02 14.77
N ASN A 37 -16.64 5.68 15.59
CA ASN A 37 -16.66 6.04 17.00
C ASN A 37 -16.01 4.93 17.81
N PHE A 38 -14.96 5.29 18.56
CA PHE A 38 -14.26 4.39 19.45
C PHE A 38 -14.74 4.65 20.88
N GLU A 39 -15.59 3.75 21.40
CA GLU A 39 -16.01 3.81 22.80
C GLU A 39 -14.95 3.17 23.69
N SER A 40 -14.61 3.85 24.79
CA SER A 40 -13.60 3.37 25.74
C SER A 40 -13.87 1.94 26.19
N GLY A 41 -12.85 1.09 26.11
CA GLY A 41 -12.91 -0.32 26.48
C GLY A 41 -13.34 -1.28 25.36
N HIS A 42 -13.78 -0.78 24.20
CA HIS A 42 -14.09 -1.65 23.06
C HIS A 42 -12.85 -2.07 22.29
N GLU A 43 -12.85 -3.33 21.87
CA GLU A 43 -11.84 -3.86 20.94
C GLU A 43 -12.07 -3.27 19.54
N PHE A 44 -10.98 -3.03 18.83
CA PHE A 44 -11.01 -2.62 17.43
C PHE A 44 -10.11 -3.51 16.57
N ASP A 45 -10.49 -3.63 15.30
CA ASP A 45 -9.67 -4.18 14.22
C ASP A 45 -9.80 -3.22 13.03
N ILE A 46 -8.76 -2.42 12.80
CA ILE A 46 -8.70 -1.45 11.72
C ILE A 46 -7.95 -2.09 10.56
N PRO A 47 -8.61 -2.35 9.41
CA PRO A 47 -7.95 -2.97 8.27
C PRO A 47 -6.96 -2.03 7.57
N SER A 48 -6.05 -2.62 6.80
CA SER A 48 -5.13 -1.89 5.92
C SER A 48 -5.86 -0.94 4.96
N GLY A 49 -5.22 0.20 4.67
CA GLY A 49 -5.74 1.23 3.76
C GLY A 49 -6.62 2.29 4.44
N ILE A 50 -6.93 2.14 5.74
CA ILE A 50 -7.65 3.14 6.53
C ILE A 50 -6.72 4.24 7.05
N ILE A 51 -5.56 3.86 7.61
CA ILE A 51 -4.52 4.79 8.06
C ILE A 51 -3.43 4.78 6.99
N LEU A 52 -3.24 5.90 6.33
CA LEU A 52 -2.23 6.07 5.28
C LEU A 52 -0.96 6.70 5.88
N PRO A 53 0.22 6.28 5.41
CA PRO A 53 1.47 6.89 5.85
C PRO A 53 1.72 8.22 5.13
N GLU A 54 2.51 9.06 5.77
CA GLU A 54 3.24 10.14 5.12
C GLU A 54 4.60 9.60 4.65
N ILE A 55 5.03 10.01 3.45
CA ILE A 55 6.36 9.69 2.94
C ILE A 55 7.33 10.78 3.38
N SER A 56 8.50 10.38 3.87
CA SER A 56 9.57 11.32 4.19
C SER A 56 9.96 12.14 2.96
N GLN A 57 9.97 13.48 3.11
CA GLN A 57 10.40 14.40 2.04
C GLN A 57 11.82 14.10 1.55
N TYR A 58 12.68 13.59 2.43
CA TYR A 58 14.06 13.23 2.10
C TYR A 58 14.14 12.21 0.95
N SER A 59 13.26 11.19 0.95
CA SER A 59 13.23 10.17 -0.09
C SER A 59 12.79 10.73 -1.46
N ILE A 60 12.00 11.81 -1.46
CA ILE A 60 11.57 12.52 -2.67
C ILE A 60 12.69 13.44 -3.17
N GLU A 61 13.38 14.15 -2.27
CA GLU A 61 14.51 15.04 -2.60
C GLU A 61 15.71 14.28 -3.16
N GLN A 62 15.93 13.04 -2.71
CA GLN A 62 16.98 12.16 -3.23
C GLN A 62 16.64 11.47 -4.56
N ASP A 63 15.46 11.75 -5.12
CA ASP A 63 14.98 11.15 -6.37
C ASP A 63 14.95 9.60 -6.33
N VAL A 64 14.73 9.00 -5.16
CA VAL A 64 14.58 7.54 -4.98
C VAL A 64 13.23 7.10 -5.52
N ALA A 65 12.17 7.84 -5.15
CA ALA A 65 10.80 7.56 -5.55
C ALA A 65 10.01 8.84 -5.81
N ARG A 66 8.99 8.73 -6.66
CA ARG A 66 8.02 9.80 -6.95
C ARG A 66 6.60 9.27 -6.77
N VAL A 67 5.73 10.08 -6.16
CA VAL A 67 4.29 9.79 -6.07
C VAL A 67 3.71 9.63 -7.49
N ASP A 68 3.02 8.52 -7.73
CA ASP A 68 2.41 8.15 -9.01
C ASP A 68 0.96 7.69 -8.78
N GLY A 69 -0.01 8.56 -9.10
CA GLY A 69 -1.42 8.37 -8.77
C GLY A 69 -1.71 8.56 -7.28
N ASP A 70 -2.85 8.02 -6.82
CA ASP A 70 -3.37 8.29 -5.48
C ASP A 70 -2.70 7.45 -4.36
N TYR A 71 -2.15 6.27 -4.66
CA TYR A 71 -1.65 5.32 -3.64
C TYR A 71 -0.38 4.54 -4.02
N GLY A 72 0.41 5.03 -4.98
CA GLY A 72 1.61 4.34 -5.44
C GLY A 72 2.83 5.22 -5.60
N LEU A 73 3.98 4.57 -5.60
CA LEU A 73 5.28 5.16 -5.85
C LEU A 73 5.92 4.56 -7.08
N ARG A 74 6.33 5.43 -7.98
CA ARG A 74 7.25 5.08 -9.06
C ARG A 74 8.68 5.18 -8.54
N ILE A 75 9.36 4.04 -8.52
CA ILE A 75 10.77 3.96 -8.13
C ILE A 75 11.64 4.45 -9.27
N ARG A 76 12.64 5.26 -8.94
CA ARG A 76 13.54 5.91 -9.91
C ARG A 76 15.00 5.55 -9.67
N ASN A 77 15.40 5.33 -8.42
CA ASN A 77 16.77 4.96 -8.04
C ASN A 77 16.77 4.02 -6.83
N THR A 78 17.94 3.44 -6.53
CA THR A 78 18.19 2.75 -5.28
C THR A 78 18.23 3.74 -4.10
N GLY A 79 17.90 3.26 -2.90
CA GLY A 79 17.88 4.09 -1.69
C GLY A 79 16.72 3.79 -0.76
N ASP A 80 16.58 4.61 0.27
CA ASP A 80 15.64 4.40 1.36
C ASP A 80 14.36 5.24 1.18
N ILE A 81 13.22 4.60 1.40
CA ILE A 81 11.90 5.21 1.39
C ILE A 81 11.25 5.00 2.75
N ASP A 82 11.14 6.09 3.51
CA ASP A 82 10.58 6.06 4.86
C ASP A 82 9.09 6.45 4.86
N PHE A 83 8.28 5.66 5.54
CA PHE A 83 6.85 5.83 5.72
C PHE A 83 6.55 6.03 7.20
N THR A 84 5.82 7.09 7.53
CA THR A 84 5.41 7.40 8.90
C THR A 84 3.90 7.36 9.01
N TYR A 85 3.37 6.48 9.85
CA TYR A 85 1.96 6.47 10.22
C TYR A 85 1.75 7.31 11.46
N THR A 86 0.64 8.05 11.50
CA THR A 86 0.14 8.70 12.72
C THR A 86 -1.13 7.96 13.15
N ILE A 87 -1.04 7.23 14.26
CA ILE A 87 -2.14 6.43 14.80
C ILE A 87 -2.98 7.32 15.74
N PRO A 88 -4.33 7.23 15.72
CA PRO A 88 -5.18 8.01 16.62
C PRO A 88 -4.85 7.79 18.11
N GLU A 89 -4.77 8.87 18.89
CA GLU A 89 -4.28 8.84 20.28
C GLU A 89 -5.18 8.08 21.28
N ASN A 90 -6.47 7.96 20.94
CA ASN A 90 -7.47 7.24 21.73
C ASN A 90 -7.41 5.72 21.51
N LEU A 91 -6.40 5.19 20.83
CA LEU A 91 -6.25 3.76 20.58
C LEU A 91 -5.06 3.19 21.35
N LYS A 92 -5.29 2.14 22.14
CA LYS A 92 -4.22 1.30 22.66
C LYS A 92 -3.99 0.13 21.71
N VAL A 93 -2.98 0.23 20.87
CA VAL A 93 -2.57 -0.85 19.96
C VAL A 93 -1.99 -2.01 20.77
N THR A 94 -2.46 -3.23 20.50
CA THR A 94 -1.93 -4.48 21.08
C THR A 94 -1.26 -5.35 20.03
N GLU A 95 -1.61 -5.17 18.76
CA GLU A 95 -1.01 -5.85 17.62
C GLU A 95 -1.08 -4.94 16.39
N PHE A 96 -0.05 -4.98 15.55
CA PHE A 96 -0.11 -4.41 14.21
C PHE A 96 0.47 -5.36 13.17
N SER A 97 0.03 -5.20 11.93
CA SER A 97 0.61 -5.85 10.77
C SER A 97 0.98 -4.81 9.73
N ILE A 98 2.15 -4.96 9.12
CA ILE A 98 2.60 -4.18 7.97
C ILE A 98 2.74 -5.12 6.78
N LYS A 99 2.18 -4.73 5.65
CA LYS A 99 2.36 -5.43 4.38
C LYS A 99 2.86 -4.50 3.30
N PHE A 100 4.02 -4.80 2.73
CA PHE A 100 4.54 -4.17 1.53
C PHE A 100 4.04 -4.93 0.32
N ASP A 101 3.53 -4.21 -0.68
CA ASP A 101 3.06 -4.79 -1.93
C ASP A 101 3.51 -3.93 -3.10
N THR A 102 3.61 -4.56 -4.27
CA THR A 102 3.77 -3.85 -5.53
C THR A 102 2.55 -4.11 -6.41
N TYR A 103 2.28 -3.20 -7.33
CA TYR A 103 1.14 -3.34 -8.25
C TYR A 103 1.46 -2.77 -9.63
N ILE A 104 0.63 -3.16 -10.59
CA ILE A 104 0.63 -2.59 -11.93
C ILE A 104 -0.57 -1.65 -12.06
N PRO A 105 -0.36 -0.37 -12.44
CA PRO A 105 -1.45 0.57 -12.60
C PRO A 105 -2.53 0.07 -13.57
N LEU A 106 -3.79 0.36 -13.27
CA LEU A 106 -4.92 -0.14 -14.06
C LEU A 106 -4.89 0.31 -15.52
N TYR A 107 -4.31 1.48 -15.82
CA TYR A 107 -4.16 1.96 -17.20
C TYR A 107 -3.39 0.98 -18.10
N VAL A 108 -2.45 0.23 -17.51
CA VAL A 108 -1.62 -0.76 -18.23
C VAL A 108 -2.51 -1.88 -18.76
N LYS A 109 -3.46 -2.34 -17.93
CA LYS A 109 -4.44 -3.35 -18.33
C LYS A 109 -5.29 -2.86 -19.51
N TYR A 110 -5.81 -1.63 -19.44
CA TYR A 110 -6.59 -1.05 -20.53
C TYR A 110 -5.76 -0.90 -21.83
N ASN A 111 -4.50 -0.49 -21.72
CA ASN A 111 -3.62 -0.38 -22.88
C ASN A 111 -3.40 -1.73 -23.56
N ILE A 112 -3.16 -2.80 -22.80
CA ILE A 112 -2.98 -4.15 -23.34
C ILE A 112 -4.26 -4.65 -24.01
N GLU A 113 -5.43 -4.41 -23.40
CA GLU A 113 -6.73 -4.80 -23.97
C GLU A 113 -6.99 -4.10 -25.31
N ASP A 114 -6.71 -2.80 -25.41
CA ASP A 114 -6.84 -2.03 -26.67
C ASP A 114 -5.85 -2.52 -27.74
N MET A 115 -4.60 -2.83 -27.38
CA MET A 115 -3.62 -3.40 -28.31
C MET A 115 -4.07 -4.77 -28.85
N LYS A 116 -4.60 -5.63 -27.98
CA LYS A 116 -5.15 -6.95 -28.38
C LYS A 116 -6.36 -6.80 -29.29
N ALA A 117 -7.25 -5.85 -29.03
CA ALA A 117 -8.41 -5.57 -29.86
C ALA A 117 -8.02 -5.11 -31.29
N ARG A 118 -6.85 -4.48 -31.44
CA ARG A 118 -6.28 -4.06 -32.73
C ARG A 118 -5.51 -5.18 -33.46
N GLY A 119 -5.51 -6.39 -32.92
CA GLY A 119 -4.85 -7.56 -33.50
C GLY A 119 -3.36 -7.68 -33.17
N ASN A 120 -2.82 -6.90 -32.23
CA ASN A 120 -1.44 -7.05 -31.79
C ASN A 120 -1.32 -8.23 -30.80
N ASN A 121 -0.32 -9.08 -31.00
CA ASN A 121 0.00 -10.16 -30.07
C ASN A 121 0.98 -9.67 -28.98
N VAL A 122 0.49 -8.81 -28.09
CA VAL A 122 1.30 -8.20 -27.03
C VAL A 122 1.27 -9.04 -25.75
N GLN A 123 2.45 -9.30 -25.20
CA GLN A 123 2.64 -9.91 -23.90
C GLN A 123 3.13 -8.87 -22.89
N LEU A 124 2.45 -8.75 -21.74
CA LEU A 124 2.91 -7.91 -20.64
C LEU A 124 4.11 -8.57 -19.96
N LYS A 125 5.18 -7.80 -19.80
CA LYS A 125 6.33 -8.15 -18.98
C LYS A 125 6.45 -7.13 -17.85
N VAL A 126 6.22 -7.60 -16.62
CA VAL A 126 6.35 -6.78 -15.41
C VAL A 126 7.78 -6.85 -14.92
N MET A 127 8.40 -5.69 -14.77
CA MET A 127 9.76 -5.55 -14.27
C MET A 127 9.73 -5.12 -12.81
N GLN A 128 10.39 -5.89 -11.96
CA GLN A 128 10.35 -5.73 -10.51
C GLN A 128 11.70 -5.29 -9.97
N ASN A 129 11.69 -4.32 -9.06
CA ASN A 129 12.87 -3.95 -8.31
C ASN A 129 13.04 -4.94 -7.14
N LYS A 130 14.21 -4.93 -6.51
CA LYS A 130 14.43 -5.67 -5.27
C LYS A 130 14.38 -4.72 -4.08
N TYR A 131 13.70 -5.16 -3.03
CA TYR A 131 13.50 -4.39 -1.81
C TYR A 131 13.97 -5.16 -0.58
N GLU A 132 14.45 -4.41 0.40
CA GLU A 132 14.59 -4.83 1.80
C GLU A 132 13.61 -4.01 2.64
N TYR A 133 12.98 -4.60 3.64
CA TYR A 133 11.98 -3.93 4.48
C TYR A 133 12.45 -3.83 5.92
N TYR A 134 12.14 -2.71 6.55
CA TYR A 134 12.58 -2.45 7.92
C TYR A 134 11.51 -1.78 8.77
N LEU A 135 11.57 -2.08 10.05
CA LEU A 135 10.78 -1.48 11.12
C LEU A 135 11.72 -0.73 12.07
N TYR A 136 11.38 0.51 12.40
CA TYR A 136 12.23 1.32 13.28
C TYR A 136 11.95 1.00 14.76
N ASN A 137 12.96 0.50 15.47
CA ASN A 137 12.93 0.29 16.92
C ASN A 137 13.46 1.54 17.62
N ARG A 138 12.58 2.25 18.33
CA ARG A 138 12.93 3.51 19.02
C ARG A 138 13.68 3.30 20.33
N VAL A 139 13.62 2.10 20.91
CA VAL A 139 14.33 1.80 22.18
C VAL A 139 15.81 1.56 21.91
N SER A 140 16.14 0.90 20.80
CA SER A 140 17.52 0.69 20.37
C SER A 140 18.04 1.75 19.40
N ASP A 141 17.18 2.66 18.94
CA ASP A 141 17.47 3.64 17.88
C ASP A 141 18.06 2.97 16.63
N SER A 142 17.38 1.93 16.14
CA SER A 142 17.89 1.09 15.05
C SER A 142 16.79 0.55 14.15
N TRP A 143 17.14 0.28 12.90
CA TRP A 143 16.29 -0.42 11.95
C TRP A 143 16.41 -1.94 12.12
N GLU A 144 15.27 -2.61 12.28
CA GLU A 144 15.17 -4.06 12.31
C GLU A 144 14.64 -4.53 10.96
N GLN A 145 15.36 -5.44 10.29
CA GLN A 145 14.91 -6.00 9.03
C GLN A 145 13.70 -6.92 9.27
N ILE A 146 12.69 -6.78 8.42
CA ILE A 146 11.46 -7.57 8.45
C ILE A 146 11.19 -8.17 7.07
N GLU A 147 10.32 -9.18 7.05
CA GLU A 147 9.76 -9.69 5.80
C GLU A 147 8.78 -8.68 5.19
N ASP A 148 8.36 -8.92 3.94
CA ASP A 148 7.36 -8.09 3.24
C ASP A 148 6.01 -8.02 3.97
N THR A 149 5.67 -9.07 4.71
CA THR A 149 4.56 -9.11 5.66
C THR A 149 5.08 -9.36 7.07
N HIS A 150 4.85 -8.41 7.97
CA HIS A 150 5.31 -8.49 9.36
C HIS A 150 4.18 -8.27 10.34
N ILE A 151 4.06 -9.15 11.33
CA ILE A 151 3.08 -9.04 12.42
C ILE A 151 3.83 -8.84 13.73
N GLN A 152 3.48 -7.78 14.46
CA GLN A 152 4.03 -7.48 15.76
C GLN A 152 2.90 -7.54 16.80
N SER A 153 2.98 -8.50 17.73
CA SER A 153 2.02 -8.66 18.83
C SER A 153 2.65 -8.52 20.22
N LYS A 154 3.96 -8.24 20.30
CA LYS A 154 4.72 -8.09 21.56
C LYS A 154 5.55 -6.82 21.51
N ASN A 155 5.86 -6.24 22.68
CA ASN A 155 6.73 -5.08 22.79
C ASN A 155 6.36 -3.91 21.86
N ILE A 156 5.05 -3.69 21.64
CA ILE A 156 4.53 -2.68 20.70
C ILE A 156 5.10 -1.28 20.99
N ASP A 157 5.28 -0.96 22.27
CA ASP A 157 5.81 0.32 22.74
C ASP A 157 7.27 0.60 22.29
N GLN A 158 7.98 -0.42 21.76
CA GLN A 158 9.29 -0.28 21.14
C GLN A 158 9.24 0.27 19.70
N TYR A 159 8.06 0.31 19.09
CA TYR A 159 7.89 0.68 17.68
C TYR A 159 6.94 1.85 17.49
N ILE A 160 5.96 2.00 18.39
CA ILE A 160 5.03 3.14 18.40
C ILE A 160 5.55 4.17 19.42
N ASP A 161 5.78 5.40 18.97
CA ASP A 161 6.30 6.47 19.82
C ASP A 161 5.21 7.12 20.70
N GLU A 162 5.63 8.05 21.57
CA GLU A 162 4.72 8.78 22.47
C GLU A 162 3.74 9.71 21.75
N LYS A 163 3.96 9.98 20.46
CA LYS A 163 3.05 10.73 19.56
C LYS A 163 2.22 9.78 18.69
N ASN A 164 2.17 8.50 19.05
CA ASN A 164 1.49 7.42 18.32
C ASN A 164 1.97 7.28 16.87
N LYS A 165 3.27 7.48 16.63
CA LYS A 165 3.88 7.29 15.31
C LYS A 165 4.55 5.93 15.18
N LEU A 166 4.36 5.32 14.02
CA LEU A 166 5.02 4.10 13.59
C LEU A 166 5.82 4.41 12.31
N ILE A 167 7.09 4.02 12.27
CA ILE A 167 7.96 4.30 11.13
C ILE A 167 8.46 2.98 10.52
N VAL A 168 8.29 2.84 9.21
CA VAL A 168 8.75 1.70 8.43
C VAL A 168 9.51 2.18 7.19
N ARG A 169 10.37 1.33 6.63
CA ARG A 169 11.20 1.63 5.47
C ARG A 169 11.11 0.54 4.43
N ALA A 170 10.99 0.96 3.17
CA ALA A 170 11.32 0.13 2.02
C ALA A 170 12.62 0.64 1.42
N LYS A 171 13.64 -0.21 1.36
CA LYS A 171 14.94 0.10 0.77
C LYS A 171 15.05 -0.58 -0.57
N VAL A 172 15.22 0.21 -1.63
CA VAL A 172 15.44 -0.28 -2.98
C VAL A 172 16.90 -0.67 -3.13
N VAL A 173 17.18 -1.97 -3.21
CA VAL A 173 18.56 -2.49 -3.28
C VAL A 173 19.03 -2.73 -4.70
N GLU A 174 18.11 -3.00 -5.62
CA GLU A 174 18.42 -3.26 -7.03
C GLU A 174 17.28 -2.77 -7.91
N MET A 175 17.61 -2.06 -8.99
CA MET A 175 16.64 -1.63 -10.00
C MET A 175 16.38 -2.75 -11.00
N ALA A 176 15.14 -2.85 -11.49
CA ALA A 176 14.80 -3.80 -12.52
C ALA A 176 15.57 -3.54 -13.83
N ASP A 177 16.09 -4.59 -14.46
CA ASP A 177 16.83 -4.50 -15.73
C ASP A 177 15.89 -4.30 -16.92
N THR A 178 15.92 -3.14 -17.57
CA THR A 178 15.03 -2.82 -18.70
C THR A 178 15.61 -3.10 -20.09
N GLU A 179 16.78 -3.74 -20.21
CA GLU A 179 17.51 -3.82 -21.50
C GLU A 179 17.00 -4.89 -22.48
N SER A 180 16.12 -5.80 -22.04
CA SER A 180 15.56 -6.85 -22.90
C SER A 180 14.22 -6.41 -23.53
N VAL A 181 14.22 -6.04 -24.80
CA VAL A 181 12.99 -5.67 -25.53
C VAL A 181 12.76 -6.60 -26.72
N SER A 182 11.92 -7.61 -26.54
CA SER A 182 11.29 -8.26 -27.69
C SER A 182 10.25 -7.29 -28.29
N PRO A 183 10.12 -7.17 -29.61
CA PRO A 183 9.15 -6.26 -30.24
C PRO A 183 7.68 -6.56 -29.91
N ASN A 184 7.38 -7.72 -29.31
CA ASN A 184 6.04 -8.11 -28.88
C ASN A 184 5.81 -7.95 -27.36
N GLU A 185 6.79 -7.43 -26.62
CA GLU A 185 6.68 -7.21 -25.17
C GLU A 185 6.25 -5.78 -24.86
N TYR A 186 5.18 -5.65 -24.08
CA TYR A 186 4.85 -4.41 -23.38
C TYR A 186 5.52 -4.46 -22.02
N ILE A 187 6.57 -3.67 -21.83
CA ILE A 187 7.35 -3.63 -20.60
C ILE A 187 6.73 -2.59 -19.68
N GLU A 188 6.40 -2.98 -18.46
CA GLU A 188 5.96 -2.07 -17.42
C GLU A 188 6.75 -2.33 -16.14
N LEU A 189 7.27 -1.26 -15.54
CA LEU A 189 7.83 -1.32 -14.20
C LEU A 189 6.68 -1.39 -13.20
N GLU A 190 6.84 -2.16 -12.13
CA GLU A 190 5.89 -2.12 -11.02
C GLU A 190 5.86 -0.74 -10.34
N ARG A 191 4.82 -0.52 -9.53
CA ARG A 191 4.75 0.56 -8.56
C ARG A 191 4.77 -0.03 -7.16
N LEU A 192 5.48 0.63 -6.26
CA LEU A 192 5.45 0.28 -4.84
C LEU A 192 4.18 0.89 -4.23
N SER A 193 3.31 0.07 -3.65
CA SER A 193 2.15 0.53 -2.90
C SER A 193 2.60 1.17 -1.60
N TYR A 194 1.78 2.06 -1.03
CA TYR A 194 1.95 2.42 0.38
C TYR A 194 1.80 1.16 1.23
N PRO A 195 2.64 0.94 2.25
CA PRO A 195 2.51 -0.25 3.06
C PRO A 195 1.14 -0.28 3.75
N GLY A 196 0.50 -1.44 3.76
CA GLY A 196 -0.78 -1.62 4.44
C GLY A 196 -0.56 -1.77 5.93
N LEU A 197 -1.07 -0.83 6.74
CA LEU A 197 -1.09 -0.93 8.20
C LEU A 197 -2.44 -1.45 8.67
N GLN A 198 -2.45 -2.64 9.27
CA GLN A 198 -3.58 -3.17 10.04
C GLN A 198 -3.28 -3.02 11.54
N LEU A 199 -4.28 -2.61 12.33
CA LEU A 199 -4.16 -2.45 13.78
C LEU A 199 -5.24 -3.23 14.53
N LYS A 200 -4.85 -3.84 15.64
CA LYS A 200 -5.79 -4.34 16.64
C LYS A 200 -5.47 -3.77 18.01
N GLY A 201 -6.50 -3.60 18.83
CA GLY A 201 -6.31 -3.05 20.16
C GLY A 201 -7.61 -2.73 20.87
N VAL A 202 -7.49 -1.85 21.88
CA VAL A 202 -8.61 -1.40 22.71
C VAL A 202 -8.68 0.12 22.69
N ALA A 203 -9.86 0.66 22.46
CA ALA A 203 -10.13 2.09 22.55
C ALA A 203 -10.00 2.59 24.00
N ARG A 204 -9.42 3.78 24.19
CA ARG A 204 -9.20 4.43 25.48
C ARG A 204 -10.30 5.41 25.82
#